data_AF-A0A7C3F9A2-F1
#
_entry.id   AF-A0A7C3F9A2-F1
#
_cell.length_a   1.000
_cell.length_b   1.000
_cell.length_c   1.000
_cell.angle_alpha   90.00
_cell.angle_beta   90.00
_cell.angle_gamma   90.00
#
_symmetry.space_group_name_H-M   'P 1'
#
loop_
_entity.id
_entity.type
_entity.pdbx_description
1 polymer ?
#
loop_
_entity_poly.entity_id
_entity_poly.type
_entity_poly.pdbx_seq_one_letter_code
_entity_poly.pdbx_strand_id
1 'polypeptide(L)' 'MNKARGIIEEWKMDYTGVRPHSTLGHRPPAPEATMALILA' A
#
# COMPACT_ATOMS: atom_id res chain seq x y z
N MET A 1 -17.85 5.08 -16.00
CA MET A 1 -16.75 5.63 -15.18
C MET A 1 -17.05 5.79 -13.68
N ASN A 2 -18.31 5.70 -13.18
CA ASN A 2 -18.60 5.91 -11.75
C ASN A 2 -18.35 4.70 -10.82
N LYS A 3 -18.52 3.46 -11.31
CA LYS A 3 -18.41 2.25 -10.45
C LYS A 3 -16.98 1.99 -9.96
N ALA A 4 -15.99 2.15 -10.83
CA ALA A 4 -14.59 1.90 -10.49
C ALA A 4 -14.07 2.81 -9.37
N ARG A 5 -14.46 4.08 -9.39
CA ARG A 5 -14.09 5.05 -8.34
C ARG A 5 -14.68 4.68 -6.98
N GLY A 6 -15.93 4.20 -6.94
CA GLY A 6 -16.56 3.75 -5.70
C GLY A 6 -15.80 2.59 -5.06
N ILE A 7 -15.43 1.59 -5.86
CA ILE A 7 -14.66 0.42 -5.40
C ILE A 7 -13.29 0.85 -4.86
N ILE A 8 -12.58 1.74 -5.56
CA ILE A 8 -11.25 2.19 -5.13
C ILE A 8 -11.30 2.95 -3.79
N GLU A 9 -12.29 3.82 -3.59
CA GLU A 9 -12.40 4.59 -2.35
C GLU A 9 -12.82 3.72 -1.17
N GLU A 10 -13.72 2.76 -1.38
CA GLU A 10 -14.09 1.75 -0.37
C GLU A 10 -12.86 0.94 0.07
N TRP A 11 -12.08 0.43 -0.89
CA TRP A 11 -10.84 -0.30 -0.63
C TRP A 11 -9.79 0.54 0.11
N LYS A 12 -9.67 1.84 -0.20
CA LYS A 12 -8.75 2.74 0.51
C LYS A 12 -9.14 2.91 1.98
N MET A 13 -10.43 3.05 2.26
CA MET A 13 -10.91 3.26 3.63
C MET A 13 -10.70 2.00 4.49
N ASP A 14 -10.96 0.82 3.93
CA ASP A 14 -10.68 -0.45 4.59
C ASP A 14 -9.18 -0.67 4.84
N TYR A 15 -8.35 -0.37 3.84
CA TYR A 15 -6.90 -0.53 3.92
C TYR A 15 -6.23 0.42 4.93
N THR A 16 -6.73 1.66 5.05
CA THR A 16 -6.16 2.67 5.95
C THR A 16 -6.77 2.66 7.35
N GLY A 17 -8.07 2.35 7.47
CA GLY A 17 -8.83 2.48 8.73
C GLY A 17 -8.88 1.20 9.57
N VAL A 18 -9.01 0.02 8.96
CA VAL A 18 -9.19 -1.25 9.70
C VAL A 18 -7.86 -1.93 10.03
N ARG A 19 -6.76 -1.54 9.36
CA ARG A 19 -5.39 -1.95 9.71
C ARG A 19 -4.48 -0.72 9.61
N PRO A 20 -4.03 -0.11 10.72
CA PRO A 20 -2.85 0.73 10.66
C PRO A 20 -1.67 -0.19 10.31
N HIS A 21 -1.36 -0.33 9.03
CA HIS A 21 -0.19 -1.07 8.53
C HIS A 21 0.11 -2.34 9.31
N SER A 22 -0.86 -3.25 9.37
CA SER A 22 -0.64 -4.56 10.00
C SER A 22 0.29 -5.47 9.19
N THR A 23 1.15 -4.91 8.35
CA THR A 23 2.33 -5.58 7.83
C THR A 23 3.28 -5.76 9.02
N LEU A 24 2.90 -6.74 9.85
CA LEU A 24 3.74 -7.62 10.65
C LEU A 24 5.17 -7.11 10.83
N GLY A 25 5.38 -6.31 11.88
CA GLY A 25 6.69 -5.96 12.42
C GLY A 25 7.68 -5.43 11.39
N HIS A 26 7.58 -4.15 11.05
CA HIS A 26 8.61 -3.31 10.40
C HIS A 26 9.76 -4.08 9.73
N ARG A 27 9.47 -4.88 8.72
CA ARG A 27 10.51 -5.54 7.93
C ARG A 27 11.02 -4.49 6.94
N PRO A 28 12.34 -4.26 6.86
CA PRO A 28 12.87 -3.42 5.79
C PRO A 28 12.41 -4.00 4.43
N PRO A 29 12.08 -3.14 3.45
CA PRO A 29 11.78 -3.60 2.11
C PRO A 29 12.93 -4.49 1.61
N ALA A 30 12.60 -5.54 0.87
CA ALA A 30 13.62 -6.41 0.31
C ALA A 30 14.64 -5.58 -0.50
N PRO A 31 15.93 -5.95 -0.54
CA PRO A 31 16.99 -5.15 -1.19
C PRO A 31 16.62 -4.69 -2.61
N GLU A 32 15.93 -5.54 -3.36
CA GLU A 32 15.45 -5.29 -4.71
C GLU A 32 14.51 -4.07 -4.79
N ALA A 33 13.70 -3.85 -3.75
CA ALA A 33 12.79 -2.71 -3.66
C ALA A 33 13.51 -1.39 -3.32
N THR A 34 14.64 -1.43 -2.58
CA THR A 34 15.50 -0.26 -2.36
C THR A 34 16.41 0.05 -3.55
N MET A 35 16.82 -0.96 -4.33
CA MET A 35 17.64 -0.74 -5.52
C MET A 35 16.92 0.11 -6.58
N ALA A 36 15.59 0.01 -6.65
CA ALA A 36 14.76 0.85 -7.53
C ALA A 36 14.88 2.35 -7.22
N LEU A 37 15.18 2.73 -5.96
CA LEU A 37 15.31 4.13 -5.54
C LEU A 37 16.68 4.74 -5.87
N ILE A 38 17.71 3.91 -6.04
CA ILE A 38 19.11 4.37 -6.25
C ILE A 38 19.41 4.58 -7.75
N LEU A 39 18.56 4.05 -8.65
CA LEU A 39 18.77 4.07 -10.10
C LEU A 39 17.86 5.07 -10.86
N ALA A 40 17.12 5.91 -10.14
CA ALA A 40 16.27 6.98 -10.69
C ALA A 40 16.90 8.36 -10.45
#